data_AF-A0A7K4FWU3-F1
#
_entry.id   AF-A0A7K4FWU3-F1
#
_cell.length_a   1.000
_cell.length_b   1.000
_cell.length_c   1.000
_cell.angle_alpha   90.00
_cell.angle_beta   90.00
_cell.angle_gamma   90.00
#
_symmetry.space_group_name_H-M   'P 1'
#
loop_
_entity.id
_entity.type
_entity.pdbx_description
1 polymer ?
#
loop_
_entity_poly.entity_id
_entity_poly.type
_entity_poly.pdbx_seq_one_letter_code
_entity_poly.pdbx_strand_id
1 'polypeptide(L)'
;MLRIEETFKEFLPKLGIILPVIIITIIGYLADLFTLKFLPLFVNSIIASIVADFIIGLMLSFSICTSLAGFLFTIELRQEFSILKDYLSQAVMFGIVSGLFFFIFRFIPFSIFLDALSVSFLFVLYSFTFKGKSSIGYSLDWISRAIGQDFLSFLILYLLALLSFFPVSDIICIPLGAILAYNLRRDLS
;
A
#
# COMPACT_ATOMS: atom_id res chain seq x y z
N MET A 1 7.01 -21.18 1.25
CA MET A 1 5.77 -21.72 1.84
C MET A 1 5.69 -21.41 3.33
N LEU A 2 6.71 -21.78 4.14
CA LEU A 2 6.81 -21.43 5.57
C LEU A 2 6.58 -19.94 5.87
N ARG A 3 7.20 -19.01 5.12
CA ARG A 3 7.07 -17.56 5.37
C ARG A 3 5.66 -16.99 5.16
N ILE A 4 4.97 -17.41 4.11
CA ILE A 4 3.59 -16.95 3.85
C ILE A 4 2.65 -17.46 4.94
N GLU A 5 2.86 -18.72 5.36
CA GLU A 5 2.10 -19.32 6.45
C GLU A 5 2.38 -18.62 7.79
N GLU A 6 3.63 -18.27 8.07
CA GLU A 6 4.04 -17.48 9.24
C GLU A 6 3.41 -16.09 9.22
N THR A 7 3.43 -15.38 8.09
CA THR A 7 2.74 -14.09 7.94
C THR A 7 1.24 -14.22 8.21
N PHE A 8 0.60 -15.27 7.71
CA PHE A 8 -0.82 -15.50 7.99
C PHE A 8 -1.08 -15.78 9.47
N LYS A 9 -0.23 -16.56 10.12
CA LYS A 9 -0.28 -16.84 11.57
C LYS A 9 -0.05 -15.57 12.40
N GLU A 10 0.81 -14.67 11.95
CA GLU A 10 1.07 -13.37 12.62
C GLU A 10 -0.07 -12.37 12.40
N PHE A 11 -0.79 -12.45 11.27
CA PHE A 11 -1.93 -11.60 10.95
C PHE A 11 -3.19 -11.98 11.74
N LEU A 12 -3.51 -13.28 11.84
CA LEU A 12 -4.74 -13.79 12.46
C LEU A 12 -5.06 -13.23 13.86
N PRO A 13 -4.10 -13.15 14.82
CA PRO A 13 -4.37 -12.61 16.15
C PRO A 13 -4.49 -11.08 16.16
N LYS A 14 -4.13 -10.39 15.07
CA LYS A 14 -4.12 -8.93 14.96
C LYS A 14 -5.17 -8.38 13.99
N LEU A 15 -6.33 -9.04 13.90
CA LEU A 15 -7.45 -8.60 13.05
C LEU A 15 -7.90 -7.16 13.29
N GLY A 16 -7.63 -6.56 14.45
CA GLY A 16 -7.90 -5.13 14.71
C GLY A 16 -7.24 -4.17 13.71
N ILE A 17 -6.13 -4.58 13.08
CA ILE A 17 -5.39 -3.81 12.08
C ILE A 17 -6.23 -3.54 10.81
N ILE A 18 -7.29 -4.31 10.57
CA ILE A 18 -8.17 -4.08 9.41
C ILE A 18 -9.02 -2.82 9.59
N LEU A 19 -9.27 -2.37 10.83
CA LEU A 19 -10.16 -1.26 11.13
C LEU A 19 -9.69 0.09 10.55
N PRO A 20 -8.42 0.52 10.67
CA PRO A 20 -7.95 1.73 9.98
C PRO A 20 -8.06 1.60 8.45
N VAL A 21 -7.82 0.41 7.88
CA VAL A 21 -7.97 0.18 6.44
C VAL A 21 -9.41 0.37 6.02
N ILE A 22 -10.38 -0.17 6.77
CA ILE A 22 -11.82 0.05 6.51
C ILE A 22 -12.17 1.54 6.51
N ILE A 23 -11.70 2.29 7.53
CA ILE A 23 -11.97 3.73 7.64
C ILE A 23 -11.41 4.48 6.43
N ILE A 24 -10.16 4.22 6.07
CA ILE A 24 -9.48 4.88 4.94
C ILE A 24 -10.13 4.49 3.61
N THR A 25 -10.48 3.22 3.41
CA THR A 25 -11.20 2.74 2.22
C THR A 25 -12.55 3.45 2.07
N ILE A 26 -13.32 3.59 3.15
CA ILE A 26 -14.60 4.31 3.11
C ILE A 26 -14.40 5.78 2.74
N ILE A 27 -13.43 6.46 3.37
CA ILE A 27 -13.09 7.86 3.06
C ILE A 27 -12.65 7.99 1.60
N GLY A 28 -11.79 7.07 1.14
CA GLY A 28 -11.30 7.02 -0.23
C GLY A 28 -12.42 6.85 -1.24
N TYR A 29 -13.36 5.93 -0.99
CA TYR A 29 -14.52 5.72 -1.84
C TYR A 29 -15.44 6.95 -1.91
N LEU A 30 -15.66 7.63 -0.77
CA LEU A 30 -16.41 8.88 -0.75
C LEU A 30 -15.71 10.00 -1.54
N ALA A 31 -14.38 10.09 -1.42
CA ALA A 31 -13.57 11.06 -2.14
C ALA A 31 -13.55 10.78 -3.65
N ASP A 32 -13.44 9.51 -4.05
CA ASP A 32 -13.47 9.09 -5.45
C ASP A 32 -14.86 9.33 -6.07
N LEU A 33 -15.94 8.98 -5.36
CA LEU A 33 -17.30 9.34 -5.77
C LEU A 33 -17.48 10.85 -5.96
N PHE A 34 -16.95 11.65 -5.03
CA PHE A 34 -17.02 13.11 -5.13
C PHE A 34 -16.26 13.62 -6.34
N THR A 35 -15.05 13.10 -6.57
CA THR A 35 -14.17 13.56 -7.65
C THR A 35 -14.57 13.06 -9.03
N LEU A 36 -15.18 11.89 -9.16
CA LEU A 36 -15.65 11.40 -10.46
C LEU A 36 -17.03 11.91 -10.83
N LYS A 37 -17.91 12.20 -9.86
CA LYS A 37 -19.28 12.65 -10.14
C LYS A 37 -19.45 14.16 -10.11
N PHE A 38 -18.81 14.85 -9.16
CA PHE A 38 -19.06 16.28 -8.95
C PHE A 38 -17.96 17.15 -9.53
N LEU A 39 -16.69 16.77 -9.41
CA LEU A 39 -15.58 17.58 -9.92
C LEU A 39 -15.62 17.85 -11.45
N PRO A 40 -16.07 16.91 -12.33
CA PRO A 40 -16.16 17.18 -13.76
C PRO A 40 -17.23 18.22 -14.12
N LEU A 41 -18.16 18.51 -13.21
CA LEU A 41 -19.16 19.58 -13.40
C LEU A 41 -18.51 20.98 -13.29
N PHE A 42 -17.32 21.07 -12.68
CA PHE A 42 -16.62 22.32 -12.43
C PHE A 42 -15.27 22.40 -13.16
N VAL A 43 -14.68 21.26 -13.52
CA VAL A 43 -13.33 21.16 -14.10
C VAL A 43 -13.32 20.15 -15.24
N ASN A 44 -12.37 20.27 -16.17
CA ASN A 44 -12.19 19.30 -17.26
C ASN A 44 -12.09 17.86 -16.72
N SER A 45 -12.76 16.92 -17.39
CA SER A 45 -12.80 15.50 -17.03
C SER A 45 -11.41 14.86 -16.92
N ILE A 46 -10.44 15.33 -17.70
CA ILE A 46 -9.04 14.88 -17.61
C ILE A 46 -8.46 15.24 -16.25
N ILE A 47 -8.64 16.49 -15.80
CA ILE A 47 -8.13 16.95 -14.50
C ILE A 47 -8.82 16.19 -13.37
N ALA A 48 -10.14 15.97 -13.46
CA ALA A 48 -10.86 15.19 -12.46
C ALA A 48 -10.32 13.76 -12.33
N SER A 49 -9.97 13.14 -13.46
CA SER A 49 -9.40 11.80 -13.45
C SER A 49 -7.97 11.75 -12.90
N ILE A 50 -7.15 12.77 -13.17
CA ILE A 50 -5.82 12.90 -12.56
C ILE A 50 -5.96 12.98 -11.03
N VAL A 51 -6.89 13.81 -10.55
CA VAL A 51 -7.13 13.96 -9.10
C VAL A 51 -7.58 12.63 -8.49
N ALA A 52 -8.42 11.85 -9.18
CA ALA A 52 -8.84 10.53 -8.72
C ALA A 52 -7.65 9.57 -8.56
N ASP A 53 -6.73 9.50 -9.54
CA ASP A 53 -5.53 8.66 -9.48
C ASP A 53 -4.65 9.00 -8.26
N PHE A 54 -4.49 10.30 -7.96
CA PHE A 54 -3.77 10.76 -6.77
C PHE A 54 -4.48 10.43 -5.46
N ILE A 55 -5.81 10.53 -5.42
CA ILE A 55 -6.59 10.12 -4.23
C ILE A 55 -6.39 8.64 -3.98
N ILE A 56 -6.52 7.78 -4.99
CA ILE A 56 -6.33 6.33 -4.86
C ILE A 56 -4.92 6.04 -4.34
N GLY A 57 -3.89 6.66 -4.91
CA GLY A 57 -2.51 6.52 -4.45
C GLY A 57 -2.30 6.93 -2.99
N LEU A 58 -2.88 8.05 -2.56
CA LEU A 58 -2.82 8.52 -1.17
C LEU A 58 -3.54 7.57 -0.21
N MET A 59 -4.73 7.08 -0.57
CA MET A 59 -5.51 6.18 0.27
C MET A 59 -4.79 4.84 0.47
N LEU A 60 -4.26 4.25 -0.60
CA LEU A 60 -3.46 3.02 -0.50
C LEU A 60 -2.23 3.23 0.38
N SER A 61 -1.52 4.34 0.19
CA SER A 61 -0.34 4.67 0.99
C SER A 61 -0.67 4.83 2.48
N PHE A 62 -1.74 5.55 2.82
CA PHE A 62 -2.18 5.69 4.21
C PHE A 62 -2.59 4.36 4.81
N SER A 63 -3.36 3.54 4.09
CA SER A 63 -3.78 2.21 4.56
C SER A 63 -2.60 1.29 4.82
N ILE A 64 -1.57 1.31 3.97
CA ILE A 64 -0.33 0.53 4.18
C ILE A 64 0.43 1.03 5.40
N CYS A 65 0.58 2.35 5.54
CA CYS A 65 1.27 2.94 6.68
C CYS A 65 0.59 2.60 8.01
N THR A 66 -0.73 2.77 8.10
CA THR A 66 -1.48 2.50 9.34
C THR A 66 -1.53 1.02 9.65
N SER A 67 -1.69 0.16 8.64
CA SER A 67 -1.72 -1.29 8.87
C SER A 67 -0.37 -1.82 9.38
N LEU A 68 0.73 -1.33 8.81
CA LEU A 68 2.06 -1.68 9.28
C LEU A 68 2.36 -1.10 10.67
N ALA A 69 1.89 0.12 10.96
CA ALA A 69 2.00 0.71 12.29
C ALA A 69 1.24 -0.11 13.35
N GLY A 70 0.00 -0.53 13.06
CA GLY A 70 -0.78 -1.42 13.92
C GLY A 70 -0.14 -2.79 14.11
N PHE A 71 0.51 -3.30 13.07
CA PHE A 71 1.28 -4.53 13.20
C PHE A 71 2.48 -4.40 14.13
N LEU A 72 3.25 -3.32 14.01
CA LEU A 72 4.54 -3.17 14.71
C LEU A 72 4.41 -2.64 16.14
N PHE A 73 3.48 -1.72 16.39
CA PHE A 73 3.48 -0.94 17.62
C PHE A 73 2.33 -1.29 18.55
N THR A 74 1.06 -1.41 18.10
CA THR A 74 -0.08 -1.66 19.00
C THR A 74 -1.40 -1.99 18.26
N ILE A 75 -2.39 -2.54 18.99
CA ILE A 75 -3.77 -2.84 18.48
C ILE A 75 -4.73 -1.63 18.66
N GLU A 76 -4.31 -0.57 19.35
CA GLU A 76 -5.18 0.58 19.62
C GLU A 76 -5.20 1.57 18.44
N LEU A 77 -6.38 1.71 17.80
CA LEU A 77 -6.61 2.59 16.65
C LEU A 77 -6.07 4.01 16.83
N ARG A 78 -6.21 4.59 18.03
CA ARG A 78 -5.72 5.94 18.35
C ARG A 78 -4.20 6.07 18.15
N GLN A 79 -3.45 5.04 18.50
CA GLN A 79 -2.00 5.04 18.41
C GLN A 79 -1.55 4.81 16.97
N GLU A 80 -2.25 3.98 16.20
CA GLU A 80 -2.01 3.79 14.76
C GLU A 80 -2.09 5.12 14.00
N PHE A 81 -3.13 5.93 14.25
CA PHE A 81 -3.27 7.27 13.66
C PHE A 81 -2.23 8.27 14.18
N SER A 82 -1.77 8.13 15.43
CA SER A 82 -0.66 8.94 15.95
C SER A 82 0.63 8.65 15.21
N ILE A 83 0.93 7.38 14.91
CA ILE A 83 2.12 6.99 14.17
C ILE A 83 2.02 7.44 12.71
N LEU A 84 0.83 7.37 12.11
CA LEU A 84 0.62 7.95 10.77
C LEU A 84 1.01 9.43 10.74
N LYS A 85 0.77 10.19 11.81
CA LYS A 85 1.20 11.60 11.90
C LYS A 85 2.72 11.73 11.84
N ASP A 86 3.45 10.83 12.49
CA ASP A 86 4.91 10.83 12.50
C ASP A 86 5.50 10.46 11.12
N TYR A 87 4.79 9.61 10.36
CA TYR A 87 5.18 9.18 9.01
C TYR A 87 4.40 9.90 7.89
N LEU A 88 3.68 10.98 8.20
CA LEU A 88 2.74 11.62 7.27
C LEU A 88 3.43 12.11 6.01
N SER A 89 4.63 12.69 6.16
CA SER A 89 5.41 13.20 5.02
C SER A 89 5.77 12.07 4.04
N GLN A 90 6.25 10.94 4.55
CA GLN A 90 6.59 9.77 3.74
C GLN A 90 5.33 9.19 3.10
N ALA A 91 4.23 9.11 3.85
CA ALA A 91 3.00 8.55 3.35
C ALA A 91 2.36 9.38 2.22
N VAL A 92 2.39 10.70 2.36
CA VAL A 92 1.98 11.63 1.29
C VAL A 92 2.92 11.49 0.08
N MET A 93 4.23 11.49 0.30
CA MET A 93 5.21 11.38 -0.79
C MET A 93 5.03 10.10 -1.59
N PHE A 94 4.94 8.95 -0.92
CA PHE A 94 4.74 7.67 -1.58
C PHE A 94 3.37 7.56 -2.25
N GLY A 95 2.33 8.16 -1.65
CA GLY A 95 1.00 8.19 -2.24
C GLY A 95 0.94 9.03 -3.51
N ILE A 96 1.60 10.20 -3.53
CA ILE A 96 1.72 11.05 -4.73
C ILE A 96 2.48 10.30 -5.84
N VAL A 97 3.60 9.67 -5.50
CA VAL A 97 4.39 8.89 -6.48
C VAL A 97 3.58 7.73 -7.04
N SER A 98 2.81 7.03 -6.19
CA SER A 98 1.94 5.93 -6.64
C SER A 98 0.81 6.43 -7.54
N GLY A 99 0.17 7.54 -7.19
CA GLY A 99 -0.85 8.17 -8.02
C GLY A 99 -0.31 8.65 -9.38
N LEU A 100 0.93 9.14 -9.42
CA LEU A 100 1.62 9.46 -10.68
C LEU A 100 1.82 8.21 -11.54
N PHE A 101 2.21 7.08 -10.95
CA PHE A 101 2.32 5.82 -11.68
C PHE A 101 0.97 5.38 -12.25
N PHE A 102 -0.10 5.43 -11.47
CA PHE A 102 -1.45 5.07 -11.93
C PHE A 102 -1.89 5.94 -13.11
N PHE A 103 -1.65 7.26 -13.01
CA PHE A 103 -1.94 8.18 -14.10
C PHE A 103 -1.15 7.82 -15.38
N ILE A 104 0.15 7.53 -15.26
CA ILE A 104 0.99 7.16 -16.41
C ILE A 104 0.55 5.82 -17.01
N PHE A 105 0.29 4.82 -16.17
CA PHE A 105 -0.03 3.46 -16.62
C PHE A 105 -1.43 3.35 -17.22
N ARG A 106 -2.36 4.25 -16.86
CA ARG A 106 -3.71 4.29 -17.44
C ARG A 106 -3.74 4.37 -18.97
N PHE A 107 -2.70 4.91 -19.60
CA PHE A 107 -2.59 4.97 -21.06
C PHE A 107 -2.15 3.64 -21.70
N ILE A 108 -1.86 2.62 -20.88
CA ILE A 108 -1.41 1.28 -21.31
C ILE A 108 -2.57 0.28 -21.12
N PRO A 109 -2.84 -0.59 -22.11
CA PRO A 109 -3.81 -1.67 -21.95
C PRO A 109 -3.47 -2.56 -20.75
N PHE A 110 -4.49 -2.94 -19.98
CA PHE A 110 -4.34 -3.72 -18.74
C PHE A 110 -3.47 -3.04 -17.67
N SER A 111 -3.58 -1.71 -17.55
CA SER A 111 -2.84 -0.87 -16.58
C SER A 111 -2.86 -1.42 -15.15
N ILE A 112 -3.94 -2.07 -14.73
CA ILE A 112 -4.11 -2.64 -13.39
C ILE A 112 -2.98 -3.59 -12.97
N PHE A 113 -2.33 -4.29 -13.91
CA PHE A 113 -1.16 -5.13 -13.61
C PHE A 113 0.09 -4.30 -13.30
N LEU A 114 0.28 -3.17 -13.99
CA LEU A 114 1.37 -2.23 -13.71
C LEU A 114 1.09 -1.45 -12.42
N ASP A 115 -0.17 -1.10 -12.17
CA ASP A 115 -0.62 -0.48 -10.92
C ASP A 115 -0.37 -1.41 -9.73
N ALA A 116 -0.70 -2.70 -9.85
CA ALA A 116 -0.37 -3.72 -8.85
C ALA A 116 1.13 -3.88 -8.64
N LEU A 117 1.94 -3.78 -9.70
CA LEU A 117 3.39 -3.79 -9.56
C LEU A 117 3.87 -2.58 -8.74
N SER A 118 3.37 -1.37 -9.04
CA SER A 118 3.67 -0.16 -8.29
C SER A 118 3.32 -0.30 -6.80
N VAL A 119 2.14 -0.84 -6.49
CA VAL A 119 1.70 -1.10 -5.10
C VAL A 119 2.55 -2.18 -4.43
N SER A 120 3.00 -3.21 -5.16
CA SER A 120 3.91 -4.21 -4.60
C SER A 120 5.25 -3.61 -4.16
N PHE A 121 5.80 -2.66 -4.93
CA PHE A 121 6.97 -1.89 -4.55
C PHE A 121 6.69 -0.99 -3.35
N LEU A 122 5.51 -0.38 -3.30
CA LEU A 122 5.08 0.47 -2.18
C LEU A 122 5.08 -0.30 -0.85
N PHE A 123 4.54 -1.53 -0.80
CA PHE A 123 4.61 -2.39 0.39
C PHE A 123 6.05 -2.59 0.87
N VAL A 124 6.96 -2.89 -0.07
CA VAL A 124 8.38 -3.09 0.24
C VAL A 124 9.00 -1.81 0.76
N LEU A 125 8.76 -0.66 0.12
CA LEU A 125 9.32 0.64 0.56
C LEU A 125 8.90 1.02 1.98
N TYR A 126 7.66 0.72 2.37
CA TYR A 126 7.22 0.95 3.75
C TYR A 126 8.01 0.13 4.76
N SER A 127 8.36 -1.11 4.43
CA SER A 127 9.23 -1.89 5.30
C SER A 127 10.57 -1.19 5.53
N PHE A 128 11.12 -0.49 4.51
CA PHE A 128 12.35 0.30 4.58
C PHE A 128 12.26 1.48 5.54
N THR A 129 11.22 2.29 5.36
CA THR A 129 10.91 3.46 6.19
C THR A 129 10.81 3.10 7.67
N PHE A 130 10.08 2.04 8.02
CA PHE A 130 9.85 1.66 9.42
C PHE A 130 11.08 1.08 10.14
N LYS A 131 12.14 0.64 9.43
CA LYS A 131 13.45 0.36 10.08
C LYS A 131 14.49 1.47 9.91
N GLY A 132 14.08 2.68 9.50
CA GLY A 132 14.97 3.84 9.43
C GLY A 132 16.10 3.77 8.39
N LYS A 133 15.98 2.93 7.35
CA LYS A 133 16.93 2.94 6.22
C LYS A 133 16.19 3.35 4.96
N SER A 134 16.37 4.60 4.51
CA SER A 134 15.61 5.21 3.39
C SER A 134 16.44 5.54 2.15
N SER A 135 17.59 4.88 1.94
CA SER A 135 18.35 5.08 0.70
C SER A 135 17.74 4.27 -0.45
N ILE A 136 17.26 4.96 -1.48
CA ILE A 136 16.64 4.37 -2.68
C ILE A 136 17.58 3.36 -3.36
N GLY A 137 18.88 3.71 -3.49
CA GLY A 137 19.87 2.82 -4.10
C GLY A 137 20.02 1.50 -3.34
N TYR A 138 20.11 1.59 -2.00
CA TYR A 138 20.17 0.39 -1.14
C TYR A 138 18.90 -0.46 -1.24
N SER A 139 17.73 0.17 -1.32
CA SER A 139 16.45 -0.53 -1.45
C SER A 139 16.37 -1.29 -2.78
N LEU A 140 16.78 -0.69 -3.90
CA LEU A 140 16.75 -1.33 -5.21
C LEU A 140 17.74 -2.50 -5.30
N ASP A 141 18.96 -2.34 -4.81
CA ASP A 141 19.97 -3.40 -4.76
C ASP A 141 19.51 -4.57 -3.88
N TRP A 142 18.81 -4.27 -2.77
CA TRP A 142 18.24 -5.29 -1.91
C TRP A 142 17.08 -6.02 -2.60
N ILE A 143 16.16 -5.30 -3.26
CA ILE A 143 15.02 -5.90 -3.97
C ILE A 143 15.51 -6.87 -5.05
N SER A 144 16.48 -6.46 -5.86
CA SER A 144 17.06 -7.30 -6.92
C SER A 144 17.60 -8.63 -6.38
N ARG A 145 18.37 -8.58 -5.27
CA ARG A 145 18.89 -9.79 -4.62
C ARG A 145 17.79 -10.63 -3.96
N ALA A 146 16.84 -9.98 -3.29
CA ALA A 146 15.77 -10.64 -2.54
C ALA A 146 14.80 -11.39 -3.47
N ILE A 147 14.48 -10.84 -4.65
CA ILE A 147 13.64 -11.52 -5.66
C ILE A 147 14.29 -12.83 -6.11
N GLY A 148 15.61 -12.84 -6.30
CA GLY A 148 16.36 -14.05 -6.66
C GLY A 148 16.34 -15.13 -5.56
N GLN A 149 16.16 -14.74 -4.30
CA GLN A 149 16.17 -15.66 -3.15
C GLN A 149 14.77 -16.19 -2.81
N ASP A 150 13.71 -15.37 -2.93
CA ASP A 150 12.34 -15.77 -2.58
C ASP A 150 11.30 -15.19 -3.53
N PHE A 151 11.39 -15.59 -4.80
CA PHE A 151 10.48 -15.16 -5.86
C PHE A 151 8.99 -15.40 -5.53
N LEU A 152 8.67 -16.51 -4.86
CA LEU A 152 7.29 -16.88 -4.55
C LEU A 152 6.62 -15.85 -3.62
N SER A 153 7.35 -15.37 -2.61
CA SER A 153 6.81 -14.37 -1.69
C SER A 153 6.58 -13.02 -2.39
N PHE A 154 7.45 -12.62 -3.34
CA PHE A 154 7.22 -11.44 -4.19
C PHE A 154 6.04 -11.63 -5.14
N LEU A 155 5.85 -12.82 -5.71
CA LEU A 155 4.68 -13.14 -6.54
C LEU A 155 3.39 -13.02 -5.72
N ILE A 156 3.37 -13.52 -4.50
CA ILE A 156 2.20 -13.40 -3.61
C ILE A 156 1.98 -11.95 -3.20
N LEU A 157 3.04 -11.20 -2.89
CA LEU A 157 2.94 -9.77 -2.61
C LEU A 157 2.31 -9.01 -3.79
N TYR A 158 2.69 -9.35 -5.02
CA TYR A 158 2.09 -8.81 -6.23
C TYR A 158 0.62 -9.20 -6.39
N LEU A 159 0.25 -10.45 -6.11
CA LEU A 159 -1.15 -10.89 -6.14
C LEU A 159 -2.01 -10.18 -5.08
N LEU A 160 -1.47 -9.96 -3.87
CA LEU A 160 -2.13 -9.18 -2.82
C LEU A 160 -2.30 -7.72 -3.24
N ALA A 161 -1.29 -7.14 -3.89
CA ALA A 161 -1.38 -5.80 -4.47
C ALA A 161 -2.47 -5.72 -5.54
N LEU A 162 -2.57 -6.72 -6.43
CA LEU A 162 -3.63 -6.77 -7.45
C LEU A 162 -5.02 -6.86 -6.82
N LEU A 163 -5.18 -7.71 -5.79
CA LEU A 163 -6.44 -7.86 -5.06
C LEU A 163 -6.80 -6.62 -4.23
N SER A 164 -5.84 -5.74 -3.92
CA SER A 164 -6.09 -4.50 -3.16
C SER A 164 -6.85 -3.43 -3.95
N PHE A 165 -6.97 -3.56 -5.27
CA PHE A 165 -7.79 -2.66 -6.09
C PHE A 165 -9.28 -3.00 -6.06
N PHE A 166 -9.64 -4.17 -5.56
CA PHE A 166 -11.04 -4.59 -5.45
C PHE A 166 -11.57 -4.27 -4.05
N PRO A 167 -12.75 -3.66 -3.93
CA PRO A 167 -13.38 -3.40 -2.64
C PRO A 167 -13.57 -4.72 -1.86
N VAL A 168 -13.50 -4.65 -0.53
CA VAL A 168 -13.65 -5.77 0.40
C VAL A 168 -12.40 -6.66 0.49
N SER A 169 -11.77 -7.01 -0.62
CA SER A 169 -10.51 -7.77 -0.57
C SER A 169 -9.34 -6.91 -0.08
N ASP A 170 -9.34 -5.62 -0.39
CA ASP A 170 -8.37 -4.63 0.10
C ASP A 170 -8.22 -4.62 1.63
N ILE A 171 -9.34 -4.78 2.36
CA ILE A 171 -9.40 -4.85 3.84
C ILE A 171 -8.42 -5.89 4.40
N ILE A 172 -8.24 -7.01 3.72
CA ILE A 172 -7.34 -8.11 4.14
C ILE A 172 -6.01 -8.03 3.40
N CYS A 173 -6.05 -7.75 2.09
CA CYS A 173 -4.87 -7.82 1.24
C CYS A 173 -3.85 -6.73 1.58
N ILE A 174 -4.31 -5.53 1.96
CA ILE A 174 -3.41 -4.43 2.33
C ILE A 174 -2.62 -4.76 3.61
N PRO A 175 -3.26 -5.10 4.76
CA PRO A 175 -2.53 -5.51 5.95
C PRO A 175 -1.62 -6.71 5.70
N LEU A 176 -2.12 -7.74 5.00
CA LEU A 176 -1.35 -8.95 4.76
C LEU A 176 -0.12 -8.66 3.90
N GLY A 177 -0.27 -7.84 2.86
CA GLY A 177 0.84 -7.41 2.00
C GLY A 177 1.88 -6.59 2.76
N ALA A 178 1.43 -5.66 3.61
CA ALA A 178 2.32 -4.85 4.43
C ALA A 178 3.15 -5.70 5.41
N ILE A 179 2.52 -6.66 6.09
CA ILE A 179 3.21 -7.58 7.01
C ILE A 179 4.15 -8.52 6.26
N LEU A 180 3.71 -9.08 5.12
CA LEU A 180 4.55 -9.95 4.29
C LEU A 180 5.81 -9.22 3.83
N ALA A 181 5.67 -8.00 3.32
CA ALA A 181 6.81 -7.19 2.89
C ALA A 181 7.76 -6.86 4.05
N TYR A 182 7.22 -6.58 5.24
CA TYR A 182 8.02 -6.36 6.43
C TYR A 182 8.81 -7.61 6.86
N ASN A 183 8.17 -8.79 6.87
CA ASN A 183 8.81 -10.04 7.23
C ASN A 183 9.86 -10.46 6.19
N LEU A 184 9.57 -10.30 4.90
CA LEU A 184 10.55 -10.50 3.83
C LEU A 184 11.81 -9.68 4.08
N ARG A 185 11.65 -8.40 4.42
CA ARG A 185 12.77 -7.54 4.77
C ARG A 185 13.46 -7.94 6.06
N ARG A 186 12.74 -8.43 7.05
CA ARG A 186 13.32 -8.89 8.33
C ARG A 186 14.22 -10.10 8.14
N ASP A 187 13.80 -11.04 7.31
CA ASP A 187 14.42 -12.36 7.24
C ASP A 187 15.51 -12.44 6.15
N LEU A 188 15.50 -11.51 5.18
CA LEU A 188 16.50 -11.41 4.10
C LEU A 188 17.45 -10.20 4.26
N SER A 189 17.45 -9.53 5.42
CA SER A 189 18.37 -8.42 5.72
C SER A 189 19.66 -8.86 6.38
#